data_AF-A0A7Y5VCM0-F1
#
_entry.id   AF-A0A7Y5VCM0-F1
#
_cell.length_a   1.000
_cell.length_b   1.000
_cell.length_c   1.000
_cell.angle_alpha   90.00
_cell.angle_beta   90.00
_cell.angle_gamma   90.00
#
_symmetry.space_group_name_H-M   'P 1'
#
loop_
_entity.id
_entity.type
_entity.pdbx_description
1 polymer ?
#
loop_
_entity_poly.entity_id
_entity_poly.type
_entity_poly.pdbx_seq_one_letter_code
_entity_poly.pdbx_strand_id
1 'polypeptide(L)'
;MVRRAPGDRGAREVIAVALQVSQAIPTTPVELVTHATRITQFVLVVLVVLSLVSWGIMLAKWLELRGTERASRTFENEFTRATRLDQVRSLAKRTPPSPFTRVFGRAADFLHDLRAGAARSGDAPESLVVPNAPQARLSGSQVEALRLVLDSESAAERDRLSRYIPALAMIGSVSPLIGLLGTVLGVIDAFIGIATRGSGNIGAIAPGVAEALIATAAALAVAIPAVFGYNLFAARVNRIDGELDAFGTEIIAMMVREGQI
;
A
#
# COMPACT_ATOMS: atom_id res chain seq x y z
N MET A 1 54.04 33.92 -51.38
CA MET A 1 53.04 34.46 -50.42
C MET A 1 51.66 33.99 -50.85
N VAL A 2 51.18 32.87 -50.33
CA VAL A 2 49.82 32.35 -50.64
C VAL A 2 48.85 32.92 -49.60
N ARG A 3 47.98 33.82 -50.06
CA ARG A 3 46.94 34.49 -49.26
C ARG A 3 45.86 33.45 -48.93
N ARG A 4 45.88 32.85 -47.72
CA ARG A 4 44.81 31.95 -47.25
C ARG A 4 43.47 32.72 -47.23
N ALA A 5 42.47 32.17 -47.89
CA ALA A 5 41.12 32.73 -47.95
C ALA A 5 40.49 32.80 -46.54
N PRO A 6 39.79 33.90 -46.20
CA PRO A 6 39.21 34.10 -44.87
C PRO A 6 38.03 33.18 -44.51
N GLY A 7 37.47 32.43 -45.48
CA GLY A 7 36.29 31.57 -45.27
C GLY A 7 36.56 30.20 -44.63
N ASP A 8 37.81 29.70 -44.68
CA ASP A 8 38.13 28.33 -44.21
C ASP A 8 38.22 28.23 -42.68
N ARG A 9 38.42 29.34 -41.96
CA ARG A 9 38.44 29.35 -40.49
C ARG A 9 37.06 29.18 -39.88
N GLY A 10 36.05 29.89 -40.40
CA GLY A 10 34.68 29.82 -39.90
C GLY A 10 34.05 28.44 -40.13
N ALA A 11 34.27 27.83 -41.29
CA ALA A 11 33.80 26.47 -41.56
C ALA A 11 34.46 25.44 -40.63
N ARG A 12 35.76 25.57 -40.35
CA ARG A 12 36.49 24.70 -39.42
C ARG A 12 36.03 24.85 -37.97
N GLU A 13 35.73 26.07 -37.52
CA GLU A 13 35.17 26.31 -36.18
C GLU A 13 33.75 25.75 -36.05
N VAL A 14 32.90 25.94 -37.04
CA VAL A 14 31.53 25.37 -37.03
C VAL A 14 31.58 23.84 -37.06
N ILE A 15 32.46 23.24 -37.86
CA ILE A 15 32.66 21.78 -37.92
C ILE A 15 33.25 21.26 -36.60
N ALA A 16 34.20 21.98 -35.99
CA ALA A 16 34.77 21.61 -34.70
C ALA A 16 33.73 21.68 -33.57
N VAL A 17 32.90 22.73 -33.54
CA VAL A 17 31.79 22.87 -32.59
C VAL A 17 30.73 21.79 -32.81
N ALA A 18 30.37 21.49 -34.07
CA ALA A 18 29.42 20.44 -34.39
C ALA A 18 29.93 19.04 -34.01
N LEU A 19 31.21 18.74 -34.26
CA LEU A 19 31.86 17.49 -33.84
C LEU A 19 31.94 17.39 -32.31
N GLN A 20 32.22 18.51 -31.62
CA GLN A 20 32.30 18.56 -30.17
C GLN A 20 30.92 18.39 -29.51
N VAL A 21 29.85 18.93 -30.11
CA VAL A 21 28.46 18.68 -29.69
C VAL A 21 28.05 17.23 -29.94
N SER A 22 28.45 16.65 -31.08
CA SER A 22 28.16 15.24 -31.41
C SER A 22 28.87 14.25 -30.50
N GLN A 23 30.02 14.60 -29.93
CA GLN A 23 30.80 13.77 -29.00
C GLN A 23 30.35 13.95 -27.54
N ALA A 24 29.62 15.02 -27.22
CA ALA A 24 29.24 15.38 -25.86
C ALA A 24 27.87 14.84 -25.44
N ILE A 25 27.07 14.28 -26.35
CA ILE A 25 25.76 13.71 -26.02
C ILE A 25 25.96 12.24 -25.63
N PRO A 26 25.87 11.88 -24.34
CA PRO A 26 25.93 10.48 -23.94
C PRO A 26 24.82 9.68 -24.63
N THR A 27 25.18 8.54 -25.20
CA THR A 27 24.32 7.82 -26.17
C THR A 27 23.49 6.74 -25.52
N THR A 28 23.80 6.35 -24.28
CA THR A 28 23.06 5.34 -23.54
C THR A 28 22.64 5.82 -22.15
N PRO A 29 21.46 5.40 -21.64
CA PRO A 29 20.99 5.77 -20.30
C PRO A 29 21.97 5.39 -19.18
N VAL A 30 22.75 4.33 -19.38
CA VAL A 30 23.77 3.88 -18.42
C VAL A 30 24.94 4.87 -18.38
N GLU A 31 25.40 5.34 -19.54
CA GLU A 31 26.46 6.34 -19.66
C GLU A 31 26.07 7.67 -18.98
N LEU A 32 24.81 8.09 -19.17
CA LEU A 32 24.21 9.25 -18.51
C LEU A 32 24.27 9.13 -16.97
N VAL A 33 24.00 7.95 -16.42
CA VAL A 33 24.03 7.73 -14.96
C VAL A 33 25.47 7.66 -14.43
N THR A 34 26.39 7.07 -15.18
CA THR A 34 27.80 6.95 -14.76
C THR A 34 28.55 8.28 -14.79
N HIS A 35 28.19 9.18 -15.70
CA HIS A 35 28.77 10.52 -15.80
C HIS A 35 28.02 11.58 -14.98
N ALA A 36 26.83 11.23 -14.45
CA ALA A 36 26.03 12.11 -13.64
C ALA A 36 26.77 12.64 -12.40
N THR A 37 26.40 13.85 -11.99
CA THR A 37 26.91 14.45 -10.75
C THR A 37 26.60 13.57 -9.55
N ARG A 38 27.47 13.60 -8.53
CA ARG A 38 27.32 12.78 -7.31
C ARG A 38 25.95 12.96 -6.64
N ILE A 39 25.38 14.15 -6.76
CA ILE A 39 24.05 14.49 -6.26
C ILE A 39 22.96 13.74 -7.03
N THR A 40 23.00 13.77 -8.37
CA THR A 40 22.04 13.05 -9.21
C THR A 40 22.14 11.53 -8.99
N GLN A 41 23.36 10.99 -8.86
CA GLN A 41 23.57 9.58 -8.51
C GLN A 41 22.95 9.23 -7.16
N PHE A 42 23.11 10.08 -6.14
CA PHE A 42 22.47 9.89 -4.84
C PHE A 42 20.94 9.85 -4.96
N VAL A 43 20.34 10.80 -5.69
CA VAL A 43 18.89 10.83 -5.94
C VAL A 43 18.41 9.55 -6.61
N LEU A 44 19.12 9.07 -7.64
CA LEU A 44 18.78 7.83 -8.34
C LEU A 44 18.88 6.61 -7.42
N VAL A 45 19.91 6.52 -6.57
CA VAL A 45 20.04 5.43 -5.59
C VAL A 45 18.87 5.43 -4.60
N VAL A 46 18.49 6.59 -4.09
CA VAL A 46 17.32 6.71 -3.21
C VAL A 46 16.05 6.23 -3.92
N LEU A 47 15.82 6.65 -5.17
CA LEU A 47 14.67 6.21 -5.97
C LEU A 47 14.67 4.69 -6.21
N VAL A 48 15.84 4.10 -6.47
CA VAL A 48 15.97 2.63 -6.62
C VAL A 48 15.60 1.92 -5.32
N VAL A 49 16.07 2.39 -4.17
CA VAL A 49 15.70 1.81 -2.86
C VAL A 49 14.19 1.90 -2.62
N LEU A 50 13.57 3.06 -2.88
CA LEU A 50 12.13 3.25 -2.76
C LEU A 50 11.35 2.34 -3.71
N SER A 51 11.86 2.12 -4.93
CA SER A 51 11.29 1.17 -5.89
C SER A 51 11.30 -0.26 -5.34
N LEU A 52 12.45 -0.73 -4.84
CA LEU A 52 12.58 -2.06 -4.28
C LEU A 52 11.67 -2.28 -3.08
N VAL A 53 11.58 -1.29 -2.18
CA VAL A 53 10.65 -1.32 -1.04
C VAL A 53 9.20 -1.38 -1.52
N SER A 54 8.82 -0.54 -2.49
CA SER A 54 7.48 -0.54 -3.08
C SER A 54 7.11 -1.91 -3.65
N TRP A 55 7.96 -2.47 -4.52
CA TRP A 55 7.75 -3.79 -5.10
C TRP A 55 7.69 -4.91 -4.04
N GLY A 56 8.54 -4.85 -3.03
CA GLY A 56 8.51 -5.80 -1.91
C GLY A 56 7.18 -5.76 -1.15
N ILE A 57 6.69 -4.56 -0.81
CA ILE A 57 5.38 -4.39 -0.16
C ILE A 57 4.25 -4.88 -1.07
N MET A 58 4.28 -4.53 -2.36
CA MET A 58 3.25 -4.95 -3.31
C MET A 58 3.17 -6.47 -3.43
N LEU A 59 4.31 -7.17 -3.52
CA LEU A 59 4.34 -8.62 -3.60
C LEU A 59 3.83 -9.26 -2.30
N ALA A 60 4.29 -8.80 -1.14
CA ALA A 60 3.85 -9.30 0.15
C ALA A 60 2.33 -9.14 0.32
N LYS A 61 1.79 -7.95 0.01
CA LYS A 61 0.35 -7.66 0.09
C LYS A 61 -0.48 -8.44 -0.90
N TRP A 62 0.03 -8.63 -2.11
CA TRP A 62 -0.63 -9.46 -3.10
C TRP A 62 -0.81 -10.90 -2.63
N LEU A 63 0.22 -11.49 -2.00
CA LEU A 63 0.17 -12.84 -1.44
C LEU A 63 -0.76 -12.92 -0.22
N GLU A 64 -0.63 -11.99 0.73
CA GLU A 64 -1.45 -11.92 1.94
C GLU A 64 -2.95 -11.78 1.61
N LEU A 65 -3.31 -10.81 0.76
CA LEU A 65 -4.70 -10.56 0.41
C LEU A 65 -5.30 -11.68 -0.45
N ARG A 66 -4.53 -12.29 -1.37
CA ARG A 66 -5.02 -13.44 -2.12
C ARG A 66 -5.31 -14.64 -1.23
N GLY A 67 -4.46 -14.90 -0.23
CA GLY A 67 -4.69 -15.96 0.75
C GLY A 67 -5.95 -15.67 1.58
N THR A 68 -6.07 -14.44 2.07
CA THR A 68 -7.20 -13.96 2.87
C THR A 68 -8.52 -14.04 2.11
N GLU A 69 -8.59 -13.48 0.89
CA GLU A 69 -9.80 -13.50 0.06
C GLU A 69 -10.27 -14.93 -0.26
N ARG A 70 -9.33 -15.87 -0.49
CA ARG A 70 -9.69 -17.27 -0.71
C ARG A 70 -10.30 -17.89 0.56
N ALA A 71 -9.67 -17.70 1.72
CA ALA A 71 -10.17 -18.22 2.99
C ALA A 71 -11.53 -17.60 3.36
N SER A 72 -11.70 -16.29 3.14
CA SER A 72 -12.96 -15.57 3.35
C SER A 72 -14.09 -16.11 2.48
N ARG A 73 -13.87 -16.29 1.17
CA ARG A 73 -14.88 -16.85 0.26
C ARG A 73 -15.32 -18.26 0.65
N THR A 74 -14.38 -19.10 1.11
CA THR A 74 -14.73 -20.44 1.60
C THR A 74 -15.62 -20.35 2.84
N PHE A 75 -15.32 -19.44 3.77
CA PHE A 75 -16.13 -19.23 4.96
C PHE A 75 -17.52 -18.66 4.64
N GLU A 76 -17.61 -17.61 3.82
CA GLU A 76 -18.86 -16.95 3.45
C GLU A 76 -19.85 -17.89 2.75
N ASN A 77 -19.36 -18.71 1.81
CA ASN A 77 -20.20 -19.67 1.08
C ASN A 77 -20.86 -20.69 2.01
N GLU A 78 -20.15 -21.13 3.05
CA GLU A 78 -20.68 -22.04 4.06
C GLU A 78 -21.52 -21.30 5.11
N PHE A 79 -21.17 -20.05 5.45
CA PHE A 79 -21.93 -19.20 6.36
C PHE A 79 -23.33 -18.89 5.82
N THR A 80 -23.45 -18.61 4.52
CA THR A 80 -24.75 -18.34 3.87
C THR A 80 -25.72 -19.53 4.00
N ARG A 81 -25.19 -20.75 4.21
CA ARG A 81 -25.98 -21.96 4.42
C ARG A 81 -26.27 -22.23 5.89
N ALA A 82 -25.53 -21.60 6.79
CA ALA A 82 -25.71 -21.77 8.22
C ALA A 82 -26.97 -21.02 8.68
N THR A 83 -27.92 -21.76 9.24
CA THR A 83 -29.15 -21.17 9.79
C THR A 83 -29.05 -20.92 11.29
N ARG A 84 -28.05 -21.53 11.94
CA ARG A 84 -27.86 -21.50 13.40
C ARG A 84 -26.47 -21.09 13.86
N LEU A 85 -26.40 -20.43 15.02
CA LEU A 85 -25.13 -19.93 15.59
C LEU A 85 -24.13 -21.06 15.90
N ASP A 86 -24.63 -22.21 16.35
CA ASP A 86 -23.80 -23.40 16.63
C ASP A 86 -23.12 -23.96 15.36
N GLN A 87 -23.79 -23.85 14.21
CA GLN A 87 -23.23 -24.27 12.93
C GLN A 87 -22.07 -23.35 12.54
N VAL A 88 -22.22 -22.04 12.74
CA VAL A 88 -21.15 -21.05 12.51
C VAL A 88 -19.94 -21.31 13.41
N ARG A 89 -20.17 -21.66 14.69
CA ARG A 89 -19.09 -22.04 15.62
C ARG A 89 -18.36 -23.30 15.18
N SER A 90 -19.07 -24.30 14.65
CA SER A 90 -18.45 -25.51 14.12
C SER A 90 -17.67 -25.26 12.83
N LEU A 91 -18.17 -24.36 11.98
CA LEU A 91 -17.54 -23.93 10.74
C LEU A 91 -16.25 -23.17 11.00
N ALA A 92 -16.27 -22.22 11.94
CA ALA A 92 -15.09 -21.44 12.33
C ALA A 92 -13.91 -22.32 12.81
N LYS A 93 -14.19 -23.49 13.39
CA LYS A 93 -13.15 -24.45 13.82
C LYS A 93 -12.59 -25.30 12.69
N ARG A 94 -13.32 -25.47 11.58
CA ARG A 94 -12.96 -26.37 10.47
C ARG A 94 -12.35 -25.62 9.28
N THR A 95 -12.59 -24.32 9.19
CA THR A 95 -12.12 -23.45 8.10
C THR A 95 -10.77 -22.82 8.44
N PRO A 96 -9.89 -22.56 7.45
CA PRO A 96 -8.64 -21.85 7.67
C PRO A 96 -8.84 -20.48 8.33
N PRO A 97 -7.86 -19.99 9.09
CA PRO A 97 -7.96 -18.71 9.78
C PRO A 97 -8.16 -17.57 8.77
N SER A 98 -9.33 -16.93 8.85
CA SER A 98 -9.73 -15.75 8.06
C SER A 98 -10.14 -14.61 8.99
N PRO A 99 -10.22 -13.36 8.50
CA PRO A 99 -10.74 -12.23 9.26
C PRO A 99 -12.11 -12.53 9.89
N PHE A 100 -13.01 -13.16 9.14
CA PHE A 100 -14.34 -13.58 9.60
C PHE A 100 -14.29 -14.55 10.78
N THR A 101 -13.40 -15.56 10.73
CA THR A 101 -13.26 -16.51 11.85
C THR A 101 -12.74 -15.86 13.13
N ARG A 102 -11.95 -14.79 13.01
CA ARG A 102 -11.41 -14.07 14.17
C ARG A 102 -12.44 -13.14 14.79
N VAL A 103 -13.15 -12.37 13.97
CA VAL A 103 -14.28 -11.53 14.41
C VAL A 103 -15.34 -12.41 15.08
N PHE A 104 -15.73 -13.53 14.45
CA PHE A 104 -16.65 -14.49 15.06
C PHE A 104 -16.10 -15.10 16.35
N GLY A 105 -14.82 -15.48 16.38
CA GLY A 105 -14.18 -16.05 17.56
C GLY A 105 -14.28 -15.12 18.77
N ARG A 106 -13.99 -13.83 18.57
CA ARG A 106 -14.08 -12.82 19.63
C ARG A 106 -15.52 -12.55 20.08
N ALA A 107 -16.46 -12.50 19.15
CA ALA A 107 -17.88 -12.45 19.50
C ALA A 107 -18.33 -13.67 20.32
N ALA A 108 -17.89 -14.86 19.92
CA ALA A 108 -18.21 -16.12 20.58
C ALA A 108 -17.60 -16.23 21.98
N ASP A 109 -16.40 -15.68 22.20
CA ASP A 109 -15.74 -15.59 23.49
C ASP A 109 -16.47 -14.59 24.41
N PHE A 110 -16.81 -13.40 23.89
CA PHE A 110 -17.59 -12.40 24.63
C PHE A 110 -18.94 -12.96 25.12
N LEU A 111 -19.67 -13.68 24.25
CA LEU A 111 -20.93 -14.34 24.62
C LEU A 111 -20.74 -15.43 25.68
N HIS A 112 -19.62 -16.16 25.62
CA HIS A 112 -19.30 -17.16 26.62
C HIS A 112 -19.03 -16.51 27.99
N ASP A 113 -18.30 -15.40 28.01
CA ASP A 113 -17.99 -14.65 29.24
C ASP A 113 -19.23 -14.03 29.87
N LEU A 114 -20.15 -13.48 29.07
CA LEU A 114 -21.45 -13.00 29.56
C LEU A 114 -22.27 -14.10 30.23
N ARG A 115 -22.33 -15.29 29.61
CA ARG A 115 -23.05 -16.45 30.16
C ARG A 115 -22.40 -16.98 31.43
N ALA A 116 -21.06 -17.05 31.44
CA ALA A 116 -20.31 -17.46 32.62
C ALA A 116 -20.45 -16.46 33.77
N GLY A 117 -20.52 -15.17 33.47
CA GLY A 117 -20.82 -14.11 34.44
C GLY A 117 -22.23 -14.25 35.02
N ALA A 118 -23.25 -14.40 34.17
CA ALA A 118 -24.63 -14.60 34.60
C ALA A 118 -24.81 -15.85 35.48
N ALA A 119 -24.11 -16.95 35.16
CA ALA A 119 -24.12 -18.18 35.97
C ALA A 119 -23.44 -18.01 37.34
N ARG A 120 -22.45 -17.12 37.46
CA ARG A 120 -21.77 -16.82 38.75
C ARG A 120 -22.54 -15.81 39.60
N SER A 121 -23.30 -14.91 38.98
CA SER A 121 -24.04 -13.85 39.67
C SER A 121 -25.28 -14.34 40.44
N GLY A 122 -25.63 -15.64 40.39
CA GLY A 122 -26.56 -16.25 41.34
C GLY A 122 -28.02 -15.76 41.29
N ASP A 123 -28.42 -14.98 40.29
CA ASP A 123 -29.81 -14.51 40.13
C ASP A 123 -30.74 -15.57 39.49
N ALA A 124 -30.26 -16.81 39.39
CA ALA A 124 -31.09 -17.95 39.03
C ALA A 124 -31.77 -18.46 40.32
N PRO A 125 -33.10 -18.32 40.49
CA PRO A 125 -33.78 -18.97 41.59
C PRO A 125 -33.48 -20.47 41.53
N GLU A 126 -33.10 -21.00 42.68
CA GLU A 126 -32.85 -22.42 42.94
C GLU A 126 -34.17 -23.21 42.81
N SER A 127 -34.68 -23.31 41.59
CA SER A 127 -35.86 -24.10 41.26
C SER A 127 -35.79 -24.49 39.79
N LEU A 128 -35.60 -25.79 39.58
CA LEU A 128 -35.67 -26.50 38.32
C LEU A 128 -34.48 -26.25 37.38
N VAL A 129 -33.48 -27.12 37.51
CA VAL A 129 -32.68 -27.55 36.35
C VAL A 129 -33.66 -28.22 35.37
N VAL A 130 -34.28 -27.41 34.50
CA VAL A 130 -35.01 -27.88 33.33
C VAL A 130 -33.94 -28.18 32.27
N PRO A 131 -33.75 -29.44 31.86
CA PRO A 131 -33.05 -29.72 30.61
C PRO A 131 -33.89 -29.08 29.50
N ASN A 132 -33.37 -28.04 28.83
CA ASN A 132 -34.06 -27.16 27.87
C ASN A 132 -34.73 -25.89 28.43
N ALA A 133 -34.15 -25.24 29.44
CA ALA A 133 -34.50 -23.84 29.71
C ALA A 133 -34.25 -22.98 28.45
N PRO A 134 -35.20 -22.11 28.03
CA PRO A 134 -35.01 -21.22 26.89
C PRO A 134 -33.72 -20.43 27.10
N GLN A 135 -32.85 -20.46 26.09
CA GLN A 135 -31.55 -19.82 26.15
C GLN A 135 -31.72 -18.37 26.63
N ALA A 136 -30.97 -17.98 27.67
CA ALA A 136 -31.11 -16.67 28.29
C ALA A 136 -31.04 -15.56 27.22
N ARG A 137 -32.15 -14.83 27.06
CA ARG A 137 -32.23 -13.71 26.12
C ARG A 137 -31.24 -12.63 26.55
N LEU A 138 -30.35 -12.19 25.66
CA LEU A 138 -29.47 -11.07 26.00
C LEU A 138 -30.29 -9.79 26.09
N SER A 139 -29.94 -8.94 27.05
CA SER A 139 -30.53 -7.60 27.18
C SER A 139 -30.13 -6.70 26.00
N GLY A 140 -30.90 -5.64 25.75
CA GLY A 140 -30.55 -4.64 24.74
C GLY A 140 -29.15 -4.04 24.94
N SER A 141 -28.72 -3.85 26.19
CA SER A 141 -27.36 -3.39 26.51
C SER A 141 -26.27 -4.41 26.19
N GLN A 142 -26.55 -5.71 26.33
CA GLN A 142 -25.61 -6.78 25.96
C GLN A 142 -25.49 -6.92 24.44
N VAL A 143 -26.58 -6.70 23.69
CA VAL A 143 -26.54 -6.64 22.21
C VAL A 143 -25.69 -5.47 21.74
N GLU A 144 -25.86 -4.30 22.36
CA GLU A 144 -25.04 -3.12 22.02
C GLU A 144 -23.57 -3.33 22.36
N ALA A 145 -23.27 -3.98 23.49
CA ALA A 145 -21.90 -4.37 23.83
C ALA A 145 -21.31 -5.38 22.82
N LEU A 146 -22.11 -6.34 22.33
CA LEU A 146 -21.68 -7.27 21.29
C LEU A 146 -21.39 -6.55 19.97
N ARG A 147 -22.21 -5.57 19.57
CA ARG A 147 -21.95 -4.71 18.40
C ARG A 147 -20.60 -4.00 18.54
N LEU A 148 -20.36 -3.36 19.68
CA LEU A 148 -19.11 -2.68 19.93
C LEU A 148 -17.90 -3.63 19.83
N VAL A 149 -18.02 -4.87 20.32
CA VAL A 149 -16.98 -5.88 20.18
C VAL A 149 -16.76 -6.26 18.71
N LEU A 150 -17.82 -6.53 17.96
CA LEU A 150 -17.76 -6.86 16.52
C LEU A 150 -17.11 -5.72 15.70
N ASP A 151 -17.50 -4.48 15.97
CA ASP A 151 -16.97 -3.28 15.30
C ASP A 151 -15.48 -3.10 15.64
N SER A 152 -15.12 -3.26 16.91
CA SER A 152 -13.73 -3.12 17.37
C SER A 152 -12.79 -4.16 16.74
N GLU A 153 -13.26 -5.41 16.60
CA GLU A 153 -12.47 -6.50 16.00
C GLU A 153 -12.41 -6.38 14.48
N SER A 154 -13.48 -5.91 13.84
CA SER A 154 -13.47 -5.58 12.41
C SER A 154 -12.45 -4.46 12.12
N ALA A 155 -12.44 -3.41 12.93
CA ALA A 155 -11.45 -2.33 12.83
C ALA A 155 -10.02 -2.84 13.05
N ALA A 156 -9.79 -3.73 14.02
CA ALA A 156 -8.48 -4.33 14.27
C ALA A 156 -7.99 -5.18 13.07
N GLU A 157 -8.88 -5.94 12.44
CA GLU A 157 -8.54 -6.70 11.22
C GLU A 157 -8.28 -5.78 10.03
N ARG A 158 -9.06 -4.69 9.87
CA ARG A 158 -8.81 -3.66 8.86
C ARG A 158 -7.42 -3.04 9.02
N ASP A 159 -7.04 -2.67 10.24
CA ASP A 159 -5.73 -2.10 10.54
C ASP A 159 -4.60 -3.09 10.25
N ARG A 160 -4.80 -4.36 10.61
CA ARG A 160 -3.86 -5.44 10.30
C ARG A 160 -3.64 -5.59 8.79
N LEU A 161 -4.73 -5.64 8.02
CA LEU A 161 -4.68 -5.77 6.56
C LEU A 161 -4.14 -4.50 5.89
N SER A 162 -4.36 -3.33 6.49
CA SER A 162 -3.87 -2.04 6.01
C SER A 162 -2.38 -1.80 6.24
N ARG A 163 -1.74 -2.57 7.14
CA ARG A 163 -0.33 -2.39 7.49
C ARG A 163 0.57 -2.31 6.24
N TYR A 164 1.49 -1.34 6.20
CA TYR A 164 2.40 -1.06 5.08
C TYR A 164 1.76 -0.50 3.79
N ILE A 165 0.44 -0.57 3.60
CA ILE A 165 -0.23 0.08 2.45
C ILE A 165 0.01 1.60 2.43
N PRO A 166 -0.08 2.34 3.56
CA PRO A 166 0.21 3.78 3.57
C PRO A 166 1.63 4.15 3.12
N ALA A 167 2.60 3.25 3.27
CA ALA A 167 3.96 3.49 2.79
C ALA A 167 4.00 3.60 1.25
N LEU A 168 3.16 2.84 0.54
CA LEU A 168 3.02 2.97 -0.93
C LEU A 168 2.48 4.35 -1.32
N ALA A 169 1.52 4.91 -0.56
CA ALA A 169 1.03 6.26 -0.78
C ALA A 169 2.13 7.31 -0.58
N MET A 170 2.94 7.16 0.49
CA MET A 170 4.08 8.06 0.73
C MET A 170 5.13 7.95 -0.36
N ILE A 171 5.51 6.74 -0.78
CA ILE A 171 6.46 6.54 -1.89
C ILE A 171 5.90 7.17 -3.17
N GLY A 172 4.62 6.96 -3.45
CA GLY A 172 3.93 7.51 -4.60
C GLY A 172 3.92 9.04 -4.65
N SER A 173 3.72 9.70 -3.50
CA SER A 173 3.64 11.17 -3.42
C SER A 173 5.02 11.84 -3.30
N VAL A 174 5.99 11.21 -2.63
CA VAL A 174 7.31 11.79 -2.37
C VAL A 174 8.29 11.53 -3.52
N SER A 175 8.19 10.40 -4.24
CA SER A 175 9.11 10.09 -5.35
C SER A 175 9.19 11.19 -6.41
N PRO A 176 8.07 11.76 -6.92
CA PRO A 176 8.11 12.85 -7.89
C PRO A 176 8.83 14.10 -7.36
N LEU A 177 8.68 14.41 -6.06
CA LEU A 177 9.37 15.53 -5.41
C LEU A 177 10.88 15.30 -5.32
N ILE A 178 11.30 14.06 -5.05
CA ILE A 178 12.70 13.65 -5.08
C ILE A 178 13.28 13.79 -6.50
N GLY A 179 12.52 13.37 -7.53
CA GLY A 179 12.92 13.54 -8.93
C GLY A 179 13.06 15.01 -9.34
N LEU A 180 12.08 15.84 -8.97
CA LEU A 180 12.13 17.28 -9.18
C LEU A 180 13.34 17.92 -8.49
N LEU A 181 13.63 17.55 -7.25
CA LEU A 181 14.84 17.99 -6.56
C LEU A 181 16.10 17.59 -7.33
N GLY A 182 16.16 16.35 -7.82
CA GLY A 182 17.25 15.88 -8.69
C GLY A 182 17.42 16.76 -9.94
N THR A 183 16.33 17.12 -10.61
CA THR A 183 16.40 18.02 -11.78
C THR A 183 16.94 19.41 -11.41
N VAL A 184 16.45 19.99 -10.32
CA VAL A 184 16.85 21.34 -9.89
C VAL A 184 18.35 21.36 -9.57
N LEU A 185 18.84 20.38 -8.81
CA LEU A 185 20.24 20.29 -8.44
C LEU A 185 21.15 20.01 -9.65
N GLY A 186 20.73 19.11 -10.57
CA GLY A 186 21.49 18.84 -11.79
C GLY A 186 21.59 20.05 -12.71
N VAL A 187 20.50 20.84 -12.85
CA VAL A 187 20.51 22.09 -13.61
C VAL A 187 21.43 23.13 -12.95
N ILE A 188 21.39 23.27 -11.62
CA ILE A 188 22.29 24.18 -10.88
C ILE A 188 23.75 23.80 -11.12
N ASP A 189 24.09 22.51 -11.00
CA ASP A 189 25.45 22.01 -11.24
C ASP A 189 25.91 22.31 -12.69
N ALA A 190 25.03 22.13 -13.67
CA ALA A 190 25.33 22.44 -15.07
C ALA A 190 25.67 23.93 -15.27
N PHE A 191 24.91 24.85 -14.65
CA PHE A 191 25.18 26.29 -14.73
C PHE A 191 26.47 26.71 -13.99
N ILE A 192 26.76 26.11 -12.83
CA ILE A 192 28.02 26.34 -12.12
C ILE A 192 29.22 25.89 -12.98
N GLY A 193 29.09 24.77 -13.68
CA GLY A 193 30.12 24.25 -14.60
C GLY A 193 30.44 25.22 -15.74
N ILE A 194 29.46 25.97 -16.24
CA ILE A 194 29.68 27.01 -17.26
C ILE A 194 30.39 28.22 -16.66
N ALA A 195 29.90 28.71 -15.52
CA ALA A 195 30.41 29.91 -14.87
C ALA A 195 31.90 29.77 -14.52
N THR A 196 32.30 28.59 -14.06
CA THR A 196 33.70 28.28 -13.72
C THR A 196 34.62 28.14 -14.93
N ARG A 197 34.11 27.71 -16.09
CA ARG A 197 34.89 27.54 -17.33
C ARG A 197 34.92 28.80 -18.21
N GLY A 198 34.11 29.81 -17.91
CA GLY A 198 34.05 31.06 -18.67
C GLY A 198 33.54 30.93 -20.10
N SER A 199 32.92 29.80 -20.46
CA SER A 199 32.48 29.50 -21.83
C SER A 199 30.95 29.48 -21.94
N GLY A 200 30.34 30.47 -22.60
CA GLY A 200 28.88 30.53 -22.84
C GLY A 200 28.35 29.52 -23.88
N ASN A 201 29.08 28.43 -24.15
CA ASN A 201 28.68 27.45 -25.15
C ASN A 201 27.54 26.57 -24.62
N ILE A 202 26.35 26.72 -25.21
CA ILE A 202 25.13 25.97 -24.86
C ILE A 202 25.35 24.44 -25.02
N GLY A 203 26.21 24.02 -25.95
CA GLY A 203 26.56 22.61 -26.14
C GLY A 203 27.21 21.96 -24.92
N ALA A 204 27.81 22.74 -24.02
CA ALA A 204 28.39 22.23 -22.78
C ALA A 204 27.36 21.96 -21.67
N ILE A 205 26.13 22.48 -21.82
CA ILE A 205 25.05 22.40 -20.82
C ILE A 205 24.15 21.18 -21.08
N ALA A 206 23.93 20.87 -22.37
CA ALA A 206 22.98 19.86 -22.80
C ALA A 206 23.14 18.50 -22.08
N PRO A 207 24.35 17.98 -21.82
CA PRO A 207 24.51 16.71 -21.11
C PRO A 207 24.04 16.79 -19.66
N GLY A 208 24.42 17.83 -18.90
CA GLY A 208 24.03 17.97 -17.50
C GLY A 208 22.51 18.15 -17.30
N VAL A 209 21.84 18.83 -18.25
CA VAL A 209 20.37 18.95 -18.23
C VAL A 209 19.71 17.62 -18.60
N ALA A 210 20.24 16.88 -19.58
CA ALA A 210 19.72 15.56 -19.93
C ALA A 210 19.82 14.57 -18.76
N GLU A 211 20.96 14.55 -18.06
CA GLU A 211 21.15 13.75 -16.84
C GLU A 211 20.13 14.12 -15.74
N ALA A 212 19.93 15.42 -15.53
CA ALA A 212 18.97 15.93 -14.57
C ALA A 212 17.54 15.42 -14.89
N LEU A 213 17.12 15.46 -16.16
CA LEU A 213 15.79 15.00 -16.60
C LEU A 213 15.55 13.51 -16.38
N ILE A 214 16.60 12.68 -16.39
CA ILE A 214 16.49 11.25 -16.09
C ILE A 214 16.04 11.02 -14.65
N ALA A 215 16.45 11.87 -13.70
CA ALA A 215 16.01 11.76 -12.31
C ALA A 215 14.48 11.86 -12.19
N THR A 216 13.85 12.77 -12.93
CA THR A 216 12.39 12.91 -12.96
C THR A 216 11.72 11.72 -13.65
N ALA A 217 12.26 11.25 -14.78
CA ALA A 217 11.72 10.07 -15.45
C ALA A 217 11.77 8.83 -14.54
N ALA A 218 12.91 8.63 -13.85
CA ALA A 218 13.08 7.56 -12.87
C ALA A 218 12.10 7.70 -11.69
N ALA A 219 11.93 8.91 -11.16
CA ALA A 219 10.98 9.16 -10.08
C ALA A 219 9.54 8.81 -10.45
N LEU A 220 9.11 9.16 -11.67
CA LEU A 220 7.79 8.80 -12.18
C LEU A 220 7.64 7.28 -12.35
N ALA A 221 8.69 6.60 -12.80
CA ALA A 221 8.70 5.14 -12.91
C ALA A 221 8.56 4.43 -11.55
N VAL A 222 8.96 5.08 -10.45
CA VAL A 222 8.74 4.59 -9.08
C VAL A 222 7.36 4.98 -8.55
N ALA A 223 6.94 6.22 -8.79
CA ALA A 223 5.70 6.78 -8.27
C ALA A 223 4.46 6.09 -8.83
N ILE A 224 4.40 5.86 -10.15
CA ILE A 224 3.22 5.34 -10.83
C ILE A 224 2.83 3.95 -10.29
N PRO A 225 3.73 2.96 -10.22
CA PRO A 225 3.39 1.65 -9.64
C PRO A 225 3.02 1.74 -8.16
N ALA A 226 3.69 2.60 -7.37
CA ALA A 226 3.41 2.75 -5.95
C ALA A 226 1.98 3.28 -5.70
N VAL A 227 1.57 4.33 -6.42
CA VAL A 227 0.21 4.88 -6.33
C VAL A 227 -0.83 3.86 -6.80
N PHE A 228 -0.55 3.14 -7.90
CA PHE A 228 -1.43 2.09 -8.38
C PHE A 228 -1.61 0.97 -7.34
N GLY A 229 -0.50 0.48 -6.77
CA GLY A 229 -0.49 -0.53 -5.72
C GLY A 229 -1.29 -0.07 -4.49
N TYR A 230 -1.06 1.16 -4.02
CA TYR A 230 -1.81 1.75 -2.92
C TYR A 230 -3.33 1.70 -3.17
N ASN A 231 -3.78 2.25 -4.30
CA ASN A 231 -5.21 2.31 -4.62
C ASN A 231 -5.83 0.91 -4.74
N LEU A 232 -5.13 -0.02 -5.39
CA LEU A 232 -5.61 -1.39 -5.55
C LEU A 232 -5.76 -2.11 -4.20
N PHE A 233 -4.75 -2.03 -3.33
CA PHE A 233 -4.80 -2.73 -2.04
C PHE A 233 -5.73 -2.04 -1.05
N ALA A 234 -5.77 -0.71 -1.02
CA ALA A 234 -6.72 0.04 -0.19
C ALA A 234 -8.18 -0.30 -0.56
N ALA A 235 -8.50 -0.36 -1.86
CA ALA A 235 -9.83 -0.77 -2.32
C ALA A 235 -10.17 -2.21 -1.88
N ARG A 236 -9.21 -3.14 -1.94
CA ARG A 236 -9.43 -4.53 -1.47
C ARG A 236 -9.65 -4.60 0.04
N VAL A 237 -8.87 -3.88 0.84
CA VAL A 237 -9.06 -3.85 2.30
C VAL A 237 -10.40 -3.25 2.66
N ASN A 238 -10.79 -2.13 2.04
CA ASN A 238 -12.11 -1.53 2.27
C ASN A 238 -13.26 -2.45 1.87
N ARG A 239 -13.08 -3.29 0.84
CA ARG A 239 -14.07 -4.31 0.48
C ARG A 239 -14.22 -5.36 1.58
N ILE A 240 -13.11 -5.90 2.10
CA ILE A 240 -13.12 -6.87 3.21
C ILE A 240 -13.73 -6.24 4.48
N ASP A 241 -13.41 -4.98 4.77
CA ASP A 241 -13.98 -4.22 5.90
C ASP A 241 -15.51 -4.15 5.81
N GLY A 242 -16.06 -3.81 4.64
CA GLY A 242 -17.51 -3.82 4.41
C GLY A 242 -18.13 -5.23 4.48
N GLU A 243 -17.42 -6.26 4.03
CA GLU A 243 -17.88 -7.65 4.17
C GLU A 243 -17.91 -8.09 5.65
N LEU A 244 -16.96 -7.64 6.48
CA LEU A 244 -16.93 -7.90 7.93
C LEU A 244 -18.07 -7.20 8.69
N ASP A 245 -18.37 -5.95 8.34
CA ASP A 245 -19.49 -5.19 8.92
C ASP A 245 -20.85 -5.86 8.62
N ALA A 246 -21.05 -6.27 7.37
CA ALA A 246 -22.23 -7.03 6.96
C ALA A 246 -22.33 -8.37 7.72
N PHE A 247 -21.20 -9.06 7.89
CA PHE A 247 -21.13 -10.30 8.65
C PHE A 247 -21.50 -10.12 10.13
N GLY A 248 -20.99 -9.08 10.80
CA GLY A 248 -21.36 -8.74 12.17
C GLY A 248 -22.85 -8.48 12.33
N THR A 249 -23.44 -7.74 11.37
CA THR A 249 -24.88 -7.49 11.32
C THR A 249 -25.69 -8.78 11.16
N GLU A 250 -25.27 -9.70 10.28
CA GLU A 250 -25.96 -10.98 10.07
C GLU A 250 -25.86 -11.90 11.30
N ILE A 251 -24.75 -11.89 12.05
CA ILE A 251 -24.64 -12.62 13.32
C ILE A 251 -25.73 -12.15 14.29
N ILE A 252 -25.88 -10.83 14.45
CA ILE A 252 -26.88 -10.27 15.37
C ILE A 252 -28.28 -10.63 14.88
N ALA A 253 -28.57 -10.49 13.58
CA ALA A 253 -29.86 -10.86 12.99
C ALA A 253 -30.18 -12.35 13.20
N MET A 254 -29.18 -13.24 13.07
CA MET A 254 -29.32 -14.67 13.35
C MET A 254 -29.66 -14.93 14.82
N MET A 255 -29.05 -14.20 15.75
CA MET A 255 -29.35 -14.31 17.18
C MET A 255 -30.77 -13.84 17.52
N VAL A 256 -31.24 -12.75 16.90
CA VAL A 256 -32.65 -12.31 17.01
C VAL A 256 -33.59 -13.40 16.52
N ARG A 257 -33.29 -13.99 15.36
CA ARG A 257 -34.11 -15.06 14.74
C ARG A 257 -34.16 -16.32 15.59
N GLU A 258 -33.08 -16.66 16.29
CA GLU A 258 -33.03 -17.80 17.22
C GLU A 258 -33.74 -17.53 18.56
N GLY A 259 -34.19 -16.29 18.81
CA GLY A 259 -34.79 -15.90 20.08
C GLY A 259 -33.77 -15.85 21.23
N GLN A 260 -32.48 -15.75 20.89
CA GLN A 260 -31.36 -15.57 21.83
C GLN A 260 -31.30 -14.15 22.39
N ILE A 261 -32.02 -13.20 21.79
CA ILE A 261 -32.17 -11.79 22.15
C ILE A 261 -33.57 -11.31 21.83
#